data_AF-T2J9K9-F1
#
_entry.id   AF-T2J9K9-F1
#
_cell.length_a   1.000
_cell.length_b   1.000
_cell.length_c   1.000
_cell.angle_alpha   90.00
_cell.angle_beta   90.00
_cell.angle_gamma   90.00
#
_symmetry.space_group_name_H-M   'P 1'
#
loop_
_entity.id
_entity.type
_entity.pdbx_description
1 polymer ?
#
loop_
_entity_poly.entity_id
_entity_poly.type
_entity_poly.pdbx_seq_one_letter_code
_entity_poly.pdbx_strand_id
1 'polypeptide(L)'
;MIKSRRKLWLFVGLFFSVIILLTLLVAPSRNQLMSGSTFGVAPDGYAAWYEFMQERNAPIERWQKSFKTLQQNYSDNSITLLRVYGKSAQFAVSKTEREWVKKGNTLVNLAFQGRVTEAPFSRSHETDFGAVKIETTRRNTDSFKAILKDDFGAIIWQENNQKEKLFM
;
A
#
# COMPACT_ATOMS: atom_id res chain seq x y z
N MET A 1 48.47 21.10 -35.01
CA MET A 1 47.00 20.95 -34.87
C MET A 1 46.52 19.79 -33.98
N ILE A 2 47.39 18.89 -33.46
CA ILE A 2 46.96 17.68 -32.70
C ILE A 2 46.74 17.94 -31.19
N LYS A 3 47.41 18.92 -30.57
CA LYS A 3 47.27 19.26 -29.13
C LYS A 3 45.87 19.78 -28.73
N SER A 4 45.14 20.41 -29.65
CA SER A 4 43.80 20.98 -29.41
C SER A 4 42.74 19.89 -29.19
N ARG A 5 42.77 18.82 -30.01
CA ARG A 5 41.80 17.71 -29.89
C ARG A 5 41.95 16.92 -28.59
N ARG A 6 43.18 16.72 -28.11
CA ARG A 6 43.44 15.99 -26.85
C ARG A 6 42.94 16.77 -25.62
N LYS A 7 43.11 18.10 -25.61
CA LYS A 7 42.54 18.96 -24.57
C LYS A 7 41.01 18.98 -24.61
N LEU A 8 40.42 19.02 -25.81
CA LEU A 8 38.97 18.95 -26.00
C LEU A 8 38.38 17.66 -25.41
N TRP A 9 38.98 16.50 -25.70
CA TRP A 9 38.53 15.21 -25.13
C TRP A 9 38.66 15.13 -23.60
N LEU A 10 39.69 15.76 -23.02
CA LEU A 10 39.82 15.85 -21.56
C LEU A 10 38.71 16.71 -20.93
N PHE A 11 38.35 17.84 -21.55
CA PHE A 11 37.24 18.67 -21.09
C PHE A 11 35.89 17.97 -21.22
N VAL A 12 35.67 17.25 -22.33
CA VAL A 12 34.46 16.45 -22.53
C VAL A 12 34.36 15.34 -21.47
N GLY A 13 35.46 14.61 -21.22
CA GLY A 13 35.49 13.58 -20.18
C GLY A 13 35.22 14.14 -18.78
N LEU A 14 35.83 15.28 -18.44
CA LEU A 14 35.59 15.95 -17.16
C LEU A 14 34.13 16.41 -17.02
N PHE A 15 33.56 16.98 -18.07
CA PHE A 15 32.17 17.44 -18.08
C PHE A 15 31.18 16.28 -17.86
N PHE A 16 31.34 15.17 -18.57
CA PHE A 16 30.52 13.98 -18.35
C PHE A 16 30.73 13.37 -16.96
N SER A 17 31.98 13.34 -16.46
CA SER A 17 32.27 12.85 -15.11
C SER A 17 31.57 13.70 -14.04
N VAL A 18 31.55 15.02 -14.19
CA VAL A 18 30.86 15.93 -13.27
C VAL A 18 29.35 15.74 -13.35
N ILE A 19 28.78 15.60 -14.55
CA ILE A 19 27.34 15.30 -14.71
C ILE A 19 26.98 13.98 -14.05
N ILE A 20 27.74 12.91 -14.29
CA ILE A 20 27.48 11.59 -13.68
C ILE A 20 27.53 11.71 -12.15
N LEU A 21 28.54 12.40 -11.61
CA LEU A 21 28.67 12.60 -10.16
C LEU A 21 27.48 13.39 -9.59
N LEU A 22 27.06 14.46 -10.26
CA LEU A 22 25.89 15.24 -9.87
C LEU A 22 24.60 14.42 -9.94
N THR A 23 24.42 13.60 -10.97
CA THR A 23 23.24 12.73 -11.07
C THR A 23 23.19 11.65 -10.00
N LEU A 24 24.34 11.10 -9.58
CA LEU A 24 24.40 10.12 -8.48
C LEU A 24 24.11 10.75 -7.11
N LEU A 25 24.49 12.01 -6.90
CA LEU A 25 24.24 12.73 -5.65
C LEU A 25 22.80 13.27 -5.54
N VAL A 26 22.18 13.63 -6.66
CA VAL A 26 20.80 14.17 -6.72
C VAL A 26 19.76 13.08 -7.02
N ALA A 27 20.18 11.88 -7.43
CA ALA A 27 19.27 10.77 -7.64
C ALA A 27 18.44 10.53 -6.36
N PRO A 28 17.10 10.45 -6.47
CA PRO A 28 16.22 10.24 -5.32
C PRO A 28 16.41 8.82 -4.77
N SER A 29 17.48 8.61 -4.00
CA SER A 29 17.77 7.34 -3.36
C SER A 29 16.94 7.26 -2.09
N ARG A 30 15.87 6.46 -2.13
CA ARG A 30 15.00 6.04 -1.01
C ARG A 30 13.88 7.02 -0.64
N ASN A 31 12.91 7.19 -1.53
CA ASN A 31 11.62 7.76 -1.14
C ASN A 31 10.71 6.68 -0.54
N GLN A 32 11.04 6.19 0.67
CA GLN A 32 10.26 5.15 1.38
C GLN A 32 8.82 5.60 1.70
N LEU A 33 8.57 6.92 1.69
CA LEU A 33 7.25 7.52 1.92
C LEU A 33 6.18 7.08 0.90
N MET A 34 6.61 6.59 -0.27
CA MET A 34 5.70 6.14 -1.35
C MET A 34 5.58 4.61 -1.43
N SER A 35 6.34 3.87 -0.62
CA SER A 35 6.25 2.40 -0.55
C SER A 35 4.89 1.99 -0.01
N GLY A 36 4.19 1.08 -0.70
CA GLY A 36 2.83 0.68 -0.32
C GLY A 36 1.78 1.78 -0.48
N SER A 37 2.03 2.83 -1.26
CA SER A 37 1.09 3.94 -1.48
C SER A 37 0.40 3.86 -2.84
N THR A 38 -0.82 4.40 -2.96
CA THR A 38 -1.52 4.58 -4.24
C THR A 38 -0.92 5.67 -5.13
N PHE A 39 0.09 6.40 -4.63
CA PHE A 39 0.93 7.32 -5.41
C PHE A 39 2.22 6.65 -5.92
N GLY A 40 2.58 5.47 -5.41
CA GLY A 40 3.80 4.77 -5.78
C GLY A 40 3.63 3.94 -7.05
N VAL A 41 4.53 4.13 -8.03
CA VAL A 41 4.63 3.33 -9.27
C VAL A 41 5.67 2.21 -9.19
N ALA A 42 6.32 2.06 -8.03
CA ALA A 42 7.24 0.96 -7.78
C ALA A 42 6.49 -0.39 -7.71
N PRO A 43 7.18 -1.54 -7.83
CA PRO A 43 6.54 -2.86 -7.76
C PRO A 43 5.76 -3.15 -6.47
N ASP A 44 6.07 -2.44 -5.38
CA ASP A 44 5.39 -2.49 -4.09
C ASP A 44 4.35 -1.36 -3.91
N GLY A 45 4.09 -0.57 -4.95
CA GLY A 45 3.11 0.50 -4.99
C GLY A 45 1.74 0.04 -5.49
N TYR A 46 0.72 0.85 -5.22
CA TYR A 46 -0.69 0.55 -5.54
C TYR A 46 -1.29 1.55 -6.55
N ALA A 47 -0.46 2.29 -7.28
CA ALA A 47 -0.93 3.22 -8.32
C ALA A 47 -1.70 2.51 -9.43
N ALA A 48 -1.21 1.38 -9.92
CA ALA A 48 -1.87 0.59 -10.96
C ALA A 48 -3.26 0.10 -10.52
N TRP A 49 -3.41 -0.32 -9.26
CA TRP A 49 -4.72 -0.69 -8.70
C TRP A 49 -5.67 0.51 -8.67
N TYR A 50 -5.18 1.69 -8.24
CA TYR A 50 -6.00 2.89 -8.21
C TYR A 50 -6.46 3.30 -9.62
N GLU A 51 -5.54 3.30 -10.59
CA GLU A 51 -5.84 3.62 -12.00
C GLU A 51 -6.86 2.64 -12.58
N PHE A 52 -6.66 1.34 -12.36
CA PHE A 52 -7.61 0.29 -12.76
C PHE A 52 -9.03 0.52 -12.23
N MET A 53 -9.15 1.00 -10.99
CA MET A 53 -10.44 1.31 -10.37
C MET A 53 -11.07 2.58 -10.95
N GLN A 54 -10.25 3.61 -11.23
CA GLN A 54 -10.71 4.84 -11.89
C GLN A 54 -11.24 4.57 -13.30
N GLU A 55 -10.56 3.74 -14.09
CA GLU A 55 -11.01 3.33 -15.43
C GLU A 55 -12.39 2.65 -15.42
N ARG A 56 -12.77 2.04 -14.30
CA ARG A 56 -14.08 1.40 -14.09
C ARG A 56 -15.13 2.34 -13.49
N ASN A 57 -14.82 3.63 -13.37
CA ASN A 57 -15.67 4.63 -12.72
C ASN A 57 -16.03 4.24 -11.27
N ALA A 58 -15.14 3.53 -10.57
CA ALA A 58 -15.35 3.25 -9.16
C ALA A 58 -15.33 4.57 -8.36
N PRO A 59 -16.27 4.78 -7.43
CA PRO A 59 -16.38 6.01 -6.65
C PRO A 59 -15.32 6.06 -5.53
N ILE A 60 -14.04 6.08 -5.93
CA ILE A 60 -12.90 6.15 -5.02
C ILE A 60 -12.17 7.49 -5.18
N GLU A 61 -11.66 8.00 -4.07
CA GLU A 61 -10.87 9.23 -4.02
C GLU A 61 -9.56 8.97 -3.26
N ARG A 62 -8.50 9.70 -3.64
CA ARG A 62 -7.26 9.69 -2.85
C ARG A 62 -7.41 10.63 -1.67
N TRP A 63 -7.19 10.10 -0.48
CA TRP A 63 -7.15 10.88 0.75
C TRP A 63 -5.71 11.11 1.21
N GLN A 64 -5.24 12.36 1.19
CA GLN A 64 -3.89 12.77 1.61
C GLN A 64 -3.90 13.72 2.82
N LYS A 65 -5.03 13.82 3.53
CA LYS A 65 -5.19 14.70 4.70
C LYS A 65 -5.22 13.86 5.98
N SER A 66 -5.18 14.54 7.12
CA SER A 66 -5.27 13.86 8.42
C SER A 66 -6.62 13.14 8.59
N PHE A 67 -6.65 12.08 9.41
CA PHE A 67 -7.89 11.41 9.78
C PHE A 67 -8.89 12.35 10.48
N LYS A 68 -8.41 13.31 11.28
CA LYS A 68 -9.25 14.32 11.93
C LYS A 68 -10.05 15.14 10.92
N THR A 69 -9.43 15.53 9.80
CA THR A 69 -10.10 16.26 8.72
C THR A 69 -11.15 15.39 8.03
N LEU A 70 -10.93 14.07 7.93
CA LEU A 70 -11.89 13.15 7.33
C LEU A 70 -13.19 13.13 8.14
N GLN A 71 -13.06 13.02 9.47
CA GLN A 71 -14.20 13.01 10.38
C GLN A 71 -15.04 14.29 10.35
N GLN A 72 -14.40 15.43 10.12
CA GLN A 72 -15.05 16.73 10.04
C GLN A 72 -15.82 16.91 8.73
N ASN A 73 -15.28 16.40 7.62
CA ASN A 73 -15.85 16.61 6.29
C ASN A 73 -16.92 15.57 5.92
N TYR A 74 -16.89 14.40 6.56
CA TYR A 74 -17.75 13.26 6.23
C TYR A 74 -18.44 12.70 7.48
N SER A 75 -19.15 13.56 8.22
CA SER A 75 -19.85 13.17 9.46
C SER A 75 -21.14 12.38 9.22
N ASP A 76 -21.82 12.63 8.10
CA ASP A 76 -23.22 12.22 7.90
C ASP A 76 -23.39 11.07 6.89
N ASN A 77 -22.32 10.72 6.17
CA ASN A 77 -22.32 9.64 5.18
C ASN A 77 -21.43 8.49 5.65
N SER A 78 -21.91 7.26 5.45
CA SER A 78 -21.08 6.07 5.66
C SER A 78 -20.01 5.99 4.58
N ILE A 79 -18.75 6.19 4.96
CA ILE A 79 -17.62 6.11 4.03
C ILE A 79 -16.69 4.95 4.39
N THR A 80 -15.97 4.46 3.38
CA THR A 80 -14.92 3.44 3.55
C THR A 80 -13.56 4.10 3.42
N LEU A 81 -12.73 4.01 4.45
CA LEU A 81 -11.33 4.41 4.39
C LEU A 81 -10.46 3.16 4.17
N LEU A 82 -9.90 3.04 2.98
CA LEU A 82 -8.85 2.06 2.67
C LEU A 82 -7.48 2.69 2.93
N ARG A 83 -6.73 2.10 3.86
CA ARG A 83 -5.34 2.46 4.14
C ARG A 83 -4.43 1.36 3.66
N VAL A 84 -3.47 1.72 2.83
CA VAL A 84 -2.47 0.78 2.35
C VAL A 84 -1.17 1.05 3.08
N TYR A 85 -0.63 0.01 3.70
CA TYR A 85 0.57 0.08 4.50
C TYR A 85 1.68 -0.77 3.88
N GLY A 86 2.90 -0.23 3.87
CA GLY A 86 4.11 -1.00 3.60
C GLY A 86 4.51 -1.92 4.77
N LYS A 87 5.71 -2.50 4.70
CA LYS A 87 6.23 -3.52 5.63
C LYS A 87 6.29 -3.14 7.13
N SER A 88 6.14 -1.86 7.50
CA SER A 88 6.49 -1.36 8.84
C SER A 88 5.34 -0.71 9.62
N ALA A 89 4.09 -0.82 9.19
CA ALA A 89 3.02 -0.18 9.94
C ALA A 89 2.67 -0.97 11.21
N GLN A 90 2.60 -0.28 12.34
CA GLN A 90 1.86 -0.79 13.51
C GLN A 90 0.38 -0.45 13.32
N PHE A 91 -0.46 -1.47 13.27
CA PHE A 91 -1.91 -1.40 12.97
C PHE A 91 -2.75 -1.01 14.17
N ALA A 92 -2.18 -0.23 15.10
CA ALA A 92 -2.92 0.19 16.27
C ALA A 92 -4.07 1.11 15.84
N VAL A 93 -5.28 0.58 15.79
CA VAL A 93 -6.48 1.37 15.55
C VAL A 93 -6.77 2.17 16.80
N SER A 94 -6.65 3.49 16.66
CA SER A 94 -6.89 4.45 17.74
C SER A 94 -8.33 4.41 18.23
N LYS A 95 -8.57 4.89 19.46
CA LYS A 95 -9.92 5.01 20.02
C LYS A 95 -10.83 5.84 19.11
N THR A 96 -10.31 6.93 18.56
CA THR A 96 -11.02 7.83 17.65
C THR A 96 -11.46 7.14 16.35
N GLU A 97 -10.63 6.25 15.81
CA GLU A 97 -10.99 5.46 14.62
C GLU A 97 -12.04 4.41 14.93
N ARG A 98 -11.96 3.76 16.10
CA ARG A 98 -13.00 2.81 16.54
C ARG A 98 -14.34 3.50 16.72
N GLU A 99 -14.36 4.66 17.38
CA GLU A 99 -15.57 5.48 17.52
C GLU A 99 -16.14 5.92 16.16
N TRP A 100 -15.28 6.19 15.18
CA TRP A 100 -15.69 6.53 13.83
C TRP A 100 -16.30 5.34 13.07
N VAL A 101 -15.71 4.14 13.19
CA VAL A 101 -16.28 2.90 12.63
C VAL A 101 -17.63 2.59 13.29
N LYS A 102 -17.79 2.82 14.60
CA LYS A 102 -19.07 2.64 15.32
C LYS A 102 -20.20 3.54 14.80
N LYS A 103 -19.88 4.65 14.13
CA LYS A 103 -20.86 5.53 13.47
C LYS A 103 -21.36 4.99 12.12
N GLY A 104 -20.95 3.79 11.70
CA GLY A 104 -21.35 3.16 10.44
C GLY A 104 -20.29 3.20 9.34
N ASN A 105 -19.16 3.86 9.57
CA ASN A 105 -18.05 3.89 8.64
C ASN A 105 -17.29 2.56 8.60
N THR A 106 -16.49 2.37 7.54
CA THR A 106 -15.68 1.16 7.36
C THR A 106 -14.20 1.53 7.28
N LEU A 107 -13.35 0.77 7.99
CA LEU A 107 -11.91 0.92 7.96
C LEU A 107 -11.28 -0.36 7.42
N VAL A 108 -10.55 -0.26 6.31
CA VAL A 108 -9.81 -1.38 5.73
C VAL A 108 -8.33 -1.05 5.79
N ASN A 109 -7.55 -1.90 6.46
CA ASN A 109 -6.09 -1.79 6.45
C ASN A 109 -5.53 -2.89 5.56
N LEU A 110 -4.98 -2.53 4.40
CA LEU A 110 -4.31 -3.45 3.52
C LEU A 110 -2.82 -3.46 3.84
N ALA A 111 -2.29 -4.60 4.29
CA ALA A 111 -0.89 -4.69 4.63
C ALA A 111 -0.28 -6.08 4.60
N PHE A 112 1.06 -6.10 4.60
CA PHE A 112 1.86 -7.32 4.70
C PHE A 112 1.94 -7.82 6.15
N GLN A 113 0.83 -8.37 6.67
CA GLN A 113 0.78 -9.00 7.98
C GLN A 113 0.72 -10.54 7.91
N GLY A 114 0.91 -11.18 9.06
CA GLY A 114 0.86 -12.63 9.19
C GLY A 114 2.22 -13.33 9.13
N ARG A 115 2.25 -14.53 9.70
CA ARG A 115 3.42 -15.41 9.68
C ARG A 115 3.53 -16.06 8.31
N VAL A 116 4.77 -16.27 7.85
CA VAL A 116 5.01 -17.12 6.67
C VAL A 116 4.59 -18.55 7.05
N THR A 117 3.77 -19.17 6.22
CA THR A 117 3.28 -20.54 6.41
C THR A 117 3.69 -21.41 5.22
N GLU A 118 3.33 -22.69 5.30
CA GLU A 118 3.53 -23.67 4.22
C GLU A 118 2.47 -23.57 3.11
N ALA A 119 1.56 -22.59 3.18
CA ALA A 119 0.60 -22.34 2.12
C ALA A 119 1.31 -22.13 0.77
N PRO A 120 0.81 -22.71 -0.35
CA PRO A 120 1.33 -22.41 -1.68
C PRO A 120 1.31 -20.91 -1.94
N PHE A 121 2.37 -20.38 -2.57
CA PHE A 121 2.47 -18.95 -2.84
C PHE A 121 1.29 -18.45 -3.68
N SER A 122 0.92 -19.18 -4.74
CA SER A 122 -0.22 -18.86 -5.60
C SER A 122 -1.35 -19.85 -5.34
N ARG A 123 -2.48 -19.37 -4.82
CA ARG A 123 -3.69 -20.18 -4.59
C ARG A 123 -4.93 -19.40 -5.03
N SER A 124 -5.89 -20.10 -5.62
CA SER A 124 -7.21 -19.54 -5.91
C SER A 124 -8.19 -19.88 -4.80
N HIS A 125 -9.01 -18.91 -4.41
CA HIS A 125 -10.05 -19.04 -3.40
C HIS A 125 -11.39 -18.65 -4.01
N GLU A 126 -12.37 -19.52 -3.89
CA GLU A 126 -13.74 -19.20 -4.31
C GLU A 126 -14.36 -18.19 -3.33
N THR A 127 -15.02 -17.17 -3.90
CA THR A 127 -15.74 -16.14 -3.15
C THR A 127 -17.08 -15.86 -3.81
N ASP A 128 -17.97 -15.15 -3.11
CA ASP A 128 -19.26 -14.71 -3.67
C ASP A 128 -19.12 -13.83 -4.92
N PHE A 129 -17.92 -13.28 -5.16
CA PHE A 129 -17.59 -12.42 -6.31
C PHE A 129 -16.77 -13.16 -7.38
N GLY A 130 -16.64 -14.49 -7.27
CA GLY A 130 -15.84 -15.33 -8.15
C GLY A 130 -14.50 -15.74 -7.54
N ALA A 131 -13.74 -16.51 -8.31
CA ALA A 131 -12.44 -17.02 -7.89
C ALA A 131 -11.40 -15.89 -7.76
N VAL A 132 -10.84 -15.72 -6.57
CA VAL A 132 -9.80 -14.73 -6.27
C VAL A 132 -8.47 -15.45 -6.14
N LYS A 133 -7.49 -15.06 -6.97
CA LYS A 133 -6.11 -15.55 -6.87
C LYS A 133 -5.35 -14.72 -5.84
N ILE A 134 -4.75 -15.39 -4.87
CA ILE A 134 -3.97 -14.79 -3.79
C ILE A 134 -2.53 -15.27 -3.92
N GLU A 135 -1.60 -14.31 -3.97
CA GLU A 135 -0.18 -14.54 -4.16
C GLU A 135 0.61 -14.18 -2.89
N THR A 136 0.44 -15.00 -1.85
CA THR A 136 1.21 -14.89 -0.59
C THR A 136 1.16 -16.20 0.20
N THR A 137 2.27 -16.51 0.87
CA THR A 137 2.35 -17.62 1.84
C THR A 137 2.00 -17.19 3.26
N ARG A 138 1.72 -15.90 3.49
CA ARG A 138 1.47 -15.36 4.85
C ARG A 138 0.02 -15.58 5.28
N ARG A 139 -0.17 -15.95 6.54
CA ARG A 139 -1.49 -16.08 7.18
C ARG A 139 -1.48 -15.49 8.57
N ASN A 140 -2.65 -15.00 9.00
CA ASN A 140 -2.89 -14.67 10.39
C ASN A 140 -3.42 -15.91 11.13
N THR A 141 -2.70 -16.31 12.18
CA THR A 141 -3.03 -17.48 13.02
C THR A 141 -3.65 -17.07 14.36
N ASP A 142 -3.80 -15.77 14.62
CA ASP A 142 -4.37 -15.25 15.84
C ASP A 142 -5.91 -15.40 15.84
N SER A 143 -6.52 -15.25 17.01
CA SER A 143 -7.94 -15.51 17.26
C SER A 143 -8.89 -14.39 16.79
N PHE A 144 -8.70 -13.89 15.57
CA PHE A 144 -9.61 -12.95 14.91
C PHE A 144 -10.77 -13.66 14.21
N LYS A 145 -11.83 -12.92 13.90
CA LYS A 145 -12.93 -13.42 13.07
C LYS A 145 -12.47 -13.44 11.61
N ALA A 146 -12.10 -14.62 11.11
CA ALA A 146 -11.73 -14.80 9.72
C ALA A 146 -12.93 -14.56 8.78
N ILE A 147 -12.69 -13.83 7.69
CA ILE A 147 -13.62 -13.63 6.58
C ILE A 147 -13.24 -14.56 5.43
N LEU A 148 -11.95 -14.61 5.13
CA LEU A 148 -11.37 -15.56 4.18
C LEU A 148 -10.22 -16.27 4.87
N LYS A 149 -10.22 -17.60 4.83
CA LYS A 149 -9.18 -18.44 5.43
C LYS A 149 -8.93 -19.70 4.61
N ASP A 150 -7.80 -20.33 4.86
CA ASP A 150 -7.50 -21.69 4.47
C ASP A 150 -6.95 -22.49 5.65
N ASP A 151 -6.49 -23.71 5.39
CA ASP A 151 -5.95 -24.62 6.40
C ASP A 151 -4.70 -24.05 7.12
N PHE A 152 -4.07 -23.01 6.56
CA PHE A 152 -2.87 -22.39 7.11
C PHE A 152 -3.19 -21.13 7.94
N GLY A 153 -4.44 -20.64 7.90
CA GLY A 153 -4.91 -19.52 8.72
C GLY A 153 -5.75 -18.51 7.94
N ALA A 154 -6.01 -17.35 8.55
CA ALA A 154 -6.79 -16.28 7.95
C ALA A 154 -5.97 -15.46 6.93
N ILE A 155 -6.63 -15.10 5.84
CA ILE A 155 -6.12 -14.24 4.77
C ILE A 155 -6.73 -12.83 4.88
N ILE A 156 -8.03 -12.77 5.18
CA ILE A 156 -8.77 -11.55 5.49
C ILE A 156 -9.45 -11.79 6.81
N TRP A 157 -9.30 -10.86 7.77
CA TRP A 157 -9.93 -10.99 9.07
C TRP A 157 -10.51 -9.67 9.58
N GLN A 158 -11.43 -9.81 10.52
CA GLN A 158 -12.09 -8.71 11.21
C GLN A 158 -11.66 -8.75 12.68
N GLU A 159 -11.42 -7.58 13.28
CA GLU A 159 -11.23 -7.50 14.73
C GLU A 159 -12.54 -7.89 15.45
N ASN A 160 -12.45 -8.60 16.59
CA ASN A 160 -13.58 -9.33 17.23
C ASN A 160 -14.74 -8.48 17.79
N ASN A 161 -14.87 -7.21 17.39
CA ASN A 161 -16.04 -6.39 17.72
C ASN A 161 -17.08 -6.52 16.60
N GLN A 162 -18.09 -7.38 16.77
CA GLN A 162 -19.10 -7.72 15.73
C GLN A 162 -19.84 -6.51 15.11
N LYS A 163 -19.78 -5.33 15.73
CA LYS A 163 -20.37 -4.08 15.23
C LYS A 163 -19.42 -3.20 14.41
N GLU A 164 -18.12 -3.48 14.42
CA GLU A 164 -17.09 -2.64 13.79
C GLU A 164 -16.63 -3.26 12.47
N LYS A 165 -16.90 -2.58 11.34
CA LYS A 165 -16.38 -2.98 10.01
C LYS A 165 -14.91 -2.59 9.88
N LEU A 166 -14.07 -3.25 10.66
CA LEU A 166 -12.63 -3.08 10.66
C LEU A 166 -11.98 -4.35 10.11
N PHE A 167 -11.35 -4.20 8.94
CA PHE A 167 -10.74 -5.29 8.20
C PHE A 167 -9.22 -5.14 8.14
N MET A 168 -8.52 -6.26 8.25
CA MET A 168 -7.06 -6.36 8.15
C MET A 168 -6.67 -7.53 7.25
#